data_AF-A0A0F9FQ85-F1
#
_entry.id   AF-A0A0F9FQ85-F1
#
_cell.length_a   1.000
_cell.length_b   1.000
_cell.length_c   1.000
_cell.angle_alpha   90.00
_cell.angle_beta   90.00
_cell.angle_gamma   90.00
#
_symmetry.space_group_name_H-M   'P 1'
#
loop_
_entity.id
_entity.type
_entity.pdbx_description
1 polymer ?
#
loop_
_entity_poly.entity_id
_entity_poly.type
_entity_poly.pdbx_seq_one_letter_code
_entity_poly.pdbx_strand_id
1 'polypeptide(L)'
;MIKFLKLSKKFMFFFGSILTASILAVSYLRFLVVEKWLKNFSIRTKLTLGFVPIGIISIIITGSLCYLNTKNALKKVYFDKLTAIRETKTNQIESYFDQIRNQVITFSEDQMIIDAMNQFNTASYNVKKDNYLTDSQVLQYALSVRNYYDDEYLPGLNSNVKDKREIEQYWPEDDEAIILQYHYIANNQNSVGSKDNLEMAADASQYSRIHSKYHPIIRDYLKRFGYYDIFLVDAQTGHIVYSVFKEVDFATSLLTGPYKDTNFARAFKDARVAVNNDFTKLVDFEFYDPS
;
A
#
# COMPACT_ATOMS: atom_id res chain seq x y z
N MET A 1 -70.74 -13.54 1.06
CA MET A 1 -69.36 -13.78 0.56
C MET A 1 -69.16 -15.11 -0.19
N ILE A 2 -69.90 -16.20 0.11
CA ILE A 2 -69.68 -17.54 -0.48
C ILE A 2 -70.26 -17.71 -1.92
N LYS A 3 -71.31 -16.97 -2.31
CA LYS A 3 -71.89 -17.04 -3.68
C LYS A 3 -71.00 -16.41 -4.77
N PHE A 4 -70.21 -15.39 -4.44
CA PHE A 4 -69.33 -14.70 -5.41
C PHE A 4 -68.10 -15.56 -5.77
N LEU A 5 -67.55 -16.32 -4.82
CA LEU A 5 -66.46 -17.27 -5.09
C LEU A 5 -66.90 -18.46 -5.97
N LYS A 6 -68.17 -18.89 -5.90
CA LYS A 6 -68.71 -19.96 -6.76
C LYS A 6 -68.94 -19.52 -8.21
N LEU A 7 -69.38 -18.27 -8.42
CA LEU A 7 -69.58 -17.72 -9.77
C LEU A 7 -68.24 -17.48 -10.47
N SER A 8 -67.26 -16.91 -9.77
CA SER A 8 -65.90 -16.68 -10.27
C SER A 8 -65.23 -17.99 -10.71
N LYS A 9 -65.31 -19.07 -9.92
CA LYS A 9 -64.75 -20.38 -10.29
C LYS A 9 -65.42 -21.00 -11.52
N LYS A 10 -66.75 -20.88 -11.68
CA LYS A 10 -67.48 -21.39 -12.86
C LYS A 10 -67.14 -20.60 -14.13
N PHE A 11 -67.02 -19.28 -14.02
CA PHE A 11 -66.67 -18.41 -15.14
C PHE A 11 -65.23 -18.65 -15.62
N MET A 12 -64.31 -18.87 -14.68
CA MET A 12 -62.91 -19.19 -14.97
C MET A 12 -62.74 -20.56 -15.63
N PHE A 13 -63.52 -21.57 -15.22
CA PHE A 13 -63.54 -22.89 -15.89
C PHE A 13 -64.12 -22.82 -17.30
N PHE A 14 -65.16 -22.00 -17.51
CA PHE A 14 -65.82 -21.87 -18.81
C PHE A 14 -64.93 -21.14 -19.83
N PHE A 15 -64.29 -20.03 -19.45
CA PHE A 15 -63.33 -19.34 -20.31
C PHE A 15 -62.08 -20.18 -20.58
N GLY A 16 -61.60 -20.93 -19.58
CA GLY A 16 -60.53 -21.92 -19.77
C GLY A 16 -60.89 -22.96 -20.84
N SER A 17 -62.12 -23.50 -20.79
CA SER A 17 -62.58 -24.50 -21.77
C SER A 17 -62.66 -23.98 -23.20
N ILE A 18 -63.12 -22.74 -23.40
CA ILE A 18 -63.23 -22.11 -24.74
C ILE A 18 -61.85 -21.76 -25.30
N LEU A 19 -60.93 -21.31 -24.45
CA LEU A 19 -59.56 -21.03 -24.85
C LEU A 19 -58.84 -22.34 -25.24
N THR A 20 -59.04 -23.43 -24.49
CA THR A 20 -58.47 -24.74 -24.86
C THR A 20 -59.08 -25.30 -26.14
N ALA A 21 -60.40 -25.15 -26.35
CA ALA A 21 -61.06 -25.62 -27.57
C ALA A 21 -60.64 -24.85 -28.82
N SER A 22 -60.44 -23.52 -28.70
CA SER A 22 -59.95 -22.70 -29.82
C SER A 22 -58.48 -22.97 -30.17
N ILE A 23 -57.62 -23.20 -29.17
CA ILE A 23 -56.23 -23.65 -29.38
C ILE A 23 -56.19 -25.02 -30.08
N LEU A 24 -57.02 -25.97 -29.65
CA LEU A 24 -57.14 -27.29 -30.28
C LEU A 24 -57.64 -27.19 -31.72
N ALA A 25 -58.65 -26.34 -31.99
CA ALA A 25 -59.18 -26.13 -33.33
C ALA A 25 -58.15 -25.50 -34.28
N VAL A 26 -57.39 -24.50 -33.83
CA VAL A 26 -56.32 -23.87 -34.63
C VAL A 26 -55.16 -24.85 -34.86
N SER A 27 -54.80 -25.65 -33.86
CA SER A 27 -53.79 -26.70 -34.01
C SER A 27 -54.23 -27.79 -35.00
N TYR A 28 -55.50 -28.18 -34.96
CA TYR A 28 -56.09 -29.15 -35.89
C TYR A 28 -56.18 -28.61 -37.32
N LEU A 29 -56.53 -27.33 -37.50
CA LEU A 29 -56.53 -26.68 -38.81
C LEU A 29 -55.10 -26.56 -39.38
N ARG A 30 -54.11 -26.21 -38.55
CA ARG A 30 -52.69 -26.23 -38.92
C ARG A 30 -52.25 -27.64 -39.34
N PHE A 31 -52.67 -28.66 -38.62
CA PHE A 31 -52.38 -30.05 -38.96
C PHE A 31 -52.94 -30.44 -40.33
N LEU A 32 -54.20 -30.10 -40.62
CA LEU A 32 -54.82 -30.37 -41.92
C LEU A 32 -54.17 -29.62 -43.09
N VAL A 33 -53.76 -28.36 -42.90
CA VAL A 33 -53.05 -27.58 -43.93
C VAL A 33 -51.68 -28.18 -44.21
N VAL A 34 -50.95 -28.57 -43.17
CA VAL A 34 -49.64 -29.24 -43.29
C VAL A 34 -49.79 -30.60 -43.97
N GLU A 35 -50.81 -31.38 -43.63
CA GLU A 35 -51.08 -32.68 -44.24
C GLU A 35 -51.39 -32.56 -45.74
N LYS A 36 -52.18 -31.55 -46.12
CA LYS A 36 -52.55 -31.27 -47.52
C LYS A 36 -51.35 -30.77 -48.34
N TRP A 37 -50.48 -29.97 -47.73
CA TRP A 37 -49.23 -29.50 -48.33
C TRP A 37 -48.21 -30.64 -48.50
N LEU A 38 -48.11 -31.53 -47.50
CA LEU A 38 -47.23 -32.69 -47.55
C LEU A 38 -47.67 -33.72 -48.59
N LYS A 39 -48.98 -33.92 -48.82
CA LYS A 39 -49.51 -34.94 -49.74
C LYS A 39 -48.86 -34.93 -51.13
N ASN A 40 -48.52 -33.76 -51.66
CA ASN A 40 -47.96 -33.58 -53.02
C ASN A 40 -46.45 -33.84 -53.14
N PHE A 41 -45.74 -34.05 -52.02
CA PHE A 41 -44.31 -34.32 -52.03
C PHE A 41 -43.98 -35.82 -52.08
N SER A 42 -42.86 -36.15 -52.73
CA SER A 42 -42.26 -37.48 -52.71
C SER A 42 -42.07 -37.96 -51.26
N ILE A 43 -42.22 -39.28 -51.03
CA ILE A 43 -42.03 -39.94 -49.73
C ILE A 43 -40.66 -39.58 -49.12
N ARG A 44 -39.63 -39.42 -49.96
CA ARG A 44 -38.30 -38.96 -49.53
C ARG A 44 -38.34 -37.61 -48.82
N THR A 45 -39.06 -36.65 -49.38
CA THR A 45 -39.17 -35.28 -48.84
C THR A 45 -39.96 -35.23 -47.53
N LYS A 46 -41.02 -36.06 -47.40
CA LYS A 46 -41.80 -36.19 -46.17
C LYS A 46 -40.97 -36.72 -45.01
N LEU A 47 -40.18 -37.77 -45.26
CA LEU A 47 -39.27 -38.34 -44.27
C LEU A 47 -38.20 -37.30 -43.85
N THR A 48 -37.60 -36.58 -44.80
CA THR A 48 -36.62 -35.54 -44.48
C THR A 48 -37.21 -34.38 -43.67
N LEU A 49 -38.45 -33.97 -43.96
CA LEU A 49 -39.15 -32.92 -43.21
C LEU A 49 -39.49 -33.33 -41.77
N GLY A 50 -39.64 -34.63 -41.49
CA GLY A 50 -39.85 -35.15 -40.14
C GLY A 50 -38.56 -35.20 -39.31
N PHE A 51 -37.45 -35.67 -39.88
CA PHE A 51 -36.20 -35.88 -39.14
C PHE A 51 -35.39 -34.59 -38.89
N VAL A 52 -35.39 -33.64 -39.82
CA VAL A 52 -34.57 -32.42 -39.71
C VAL A 52 -34.93 -31.55 -38.49
N PRO A 53 -36.20 -31.23 -38.21
CA PRO A 53 -36.56 -30.42 -37.05
C PRO A 53 -36.18 -31.06 -35.72
N ILE A 54 -36.29 -32.39 -35.61
CA ILE A 54 -35.92 -33.15 -34.41
C ILE A 54 -34.41 -33.04 -34.18
N GLY A 55 -33.60 -33.16 -35.24
CA GLY A 55 -32.16 -32.95 -35.17
C GLY A 55 -31.80 -31.53 -34.73
N ILE A 56 -32.48 -30.51 -35.27
CA ILE A 56 -32.25 -29.10 -34.91
C ILE A 56 -32.61 -28.84 -33.43
N ILE A 57 -33.76 -29.34 -32.96
CA ILE A 57 -34.19 -29.19 -31.56
C ILE A 57 -33.17 -29.84 -30.62
N SER A 58 -32.68 -31.04 -30.96
CA SER A 58 -31.64 -31.73 -30.18
C SER A 58 -30.35 -30.91 -30.09
N ILE A 59 -29.90 -30.31 -31.19
CA ILE A 59 -28.72 -29.43 -31.23
C ILE A 59 -28.94 -28.19 -30.37
N ILE A 60 -30.11 -27.55 -30.44
CA ILE A 60 -30.43 -26.34 -29.66
C ILE A 60 -30.44 -26.66 -28.16
N ILE A 61 -31.09 -27.76 -27.76
CA ILE A 61 -31.16 -28.17 -26.34
C ILE A 61 -29.75 -28.47 -25.82
N THR A 62 -28.99 -29.30 -26.55
CA THR A 62 -27.62 -29.67 -26.16
C THR A 62 -26.70 -28.46 -26.15
N GLY A 63 -26.79 -27.59 -27.15
CA GLY A 63 -26.01 -26.36 -27.25
C GLY A 63 -26.33 -25.39 -26.11
N SER A 64 -27.60 -25.25 -25.74
CA SER A 64 -28.04 -24.40 -24.62
C SER A 64 -27.54 -24.94 -23.27
N LEU A 65 -27.69 -26.24 -23.01
CA LEU A 65 -27.16 -26.89 -21.80
C LEU A 65 -25.63 -26.77 -21.73
N CYS A 66 -24.95 -27.02 -22.85
CA CYS A 66 -23.50 -26.85 -22.96
C CYS A 66 -23.08 -25.41 -22.68
N TYR A 67 -23.78 -24.43 -23.24
CA TYR A 67 -23.49 -23.01 -23.05
C TYR A 67 -23.66 -22.59 -21.58
N LEU A 68 -24.77 -22.97 -20.93
CA LEU A 68 -25.02 -22.62 -19.52
C LEU A 68 -23.98 -23.25 -18.59
N ASN A 69 -23.67 -24.53 -18.79
CA ASN A 69 -22.67 -25.24 -17.99
C ASN A 69 -21.26 -24.69 -18.22
N THR A 70 -20.88 -24.44 -19.48
CA THR A 70 -19.58 -23.87 -19.84
C THR A 70 -19.42 -22.47 -19.29
N LYS A 71 -20.46 -21.62 -19.38
CA LYS A 71 -20.46 -20.28 -18.81
C LYS A 71 -20.26 -20.32 -17.30
N ASN A 72 -20.97 -21.19 -16.59
CA ASN A 72 -20.85 -21.33 -15.14
C ASN A 72 -19.49 -21.91 -14.72
N ALA A 73 -18.98 -22.90 -15.45
CA ALA A 73 -17.67 -23.51 -15.22
C ALA A 73 -16.54 -22.50 -15.45
N LEU A 74 -16.55 -21.77 -16.57
CA LEU A 74 -15.58 -20.71 -16.85
C LEU A 74 -15.63 -19.62 -15.79
N LYS A 75 -16.84 -19.14 -15.44
CA LYS A 75 -17.01 -18.15 -14.37
C LYS A 75 -16.38 -18.63 -13.07
N LYS A 76 -16.65 -19.87 -12.65
CA LYS A 76 -16.06 -20.47 -11.45
C LYS A 76 -14.53 -20.49 -11.54
N VAL A 77 -13.96 -20.98 -12.64
CA VAL A 77 -12.50 -21.02 -12.85
C VAL A 77 -11.88 -19.62 -12.75
N TYR A 78 -12.53 -18.58 -13.29
CA TYR A 78 -12.04 -17.20 -13.14
C TYR A 78 -12.08 -16.70 -11.69
N PHE A 79 -13.14 -16.99 -10.94
CA PHE A 79 -13.22 -16.62 -9.52
C PHE A 79 -12.21 -17.41 -8.67
N ASP A 80 -12.04 -18.70 -8.92
CA ASP A 80 -11.04 -19.53 -8.24
C ASP A 80 -9.62 -19.01 -8.54
N LYS A 81 -9.34 -18.61 -9.80
CA LYS A 81 -8.07 -17.98 -10.17
C LYS A 81 -7.83 -16.66 -9.44
N LEU A 82 -8.82 -15.78 -9.37
CA LEU A 82 -8.71 -14.51 -8.64
C LEU A 82 -8.51 -14.75 -7.14
N THR A 83 -9.17 -15.76 -6.58
CA THR A 83 -9.03 -16.17 -5.18
C THR A 83 -7.60 -16.64 -4.90
N ALA A 84 -7.06 -17.54 -5.74
CA ALA A 84 -5.69 -18.01 -5.62
C ALA A 84 -4.66 -16.88 -5.78
N ILE A 85 -4.89 -15.93 -6.70
CA ILE A 85 -4.03 -14.74 -6.85
C ILE A 85 -4.09 -13.88 -5.58
N ARG A 86 -5.28 -13.63 -5.05
CA ARG A 86 -5.47 -12.87 -3.81
C ARG A 86 -4.73 -13.53 -2.65
N GLU A 87 -4.92 -14.83 -2.45
CA GLU A 87 -4.24 -15.60 -1.39
C GLU A 87 -2.72 -15.58 -1.55
N THR A 88 -2.22 -15.75 -2.78
CA THR A 88 -0.79 -15.64 -3.07
C THR A 88 -0.26 -14.25 -2.73
N LYS A 89 -1.00 -13.19 -3.05
CA LYS A 89 -0.62 -11.81 -2.75
C LYS A 89 -0.66 -11.51 -1.26
N THR A 90 -1.65 -12.01 -0.53
CA THR A 90 -1.70 -11.95 0.93
C THR A 90 -0.45 -12.58 1.53
N ASN A 91 -0.14 -13.83 1.17
CA ASN A 91 1.04 -14.53 1.68
C ASN A 91 2.34 -13.81 1.32
N GLN A 92 2.43 -13.21 0.13
CA GLN A 92 3.60 -12.41 -0.28
C GLN A 92 3.79 -11.17 0.61
N ILE A 93 2.71 -10.47 0.95
CA ILE A 93 2.75 -9.29 1.81
C ILE A 93 3.13 -9.68 3.24
N GLU A 94 2.53 -10.73 3.78
CA GLU A 94 2.86 -11.25 5.11
C GLU A 94 4.33 -11.67 5.20
N SER A 95 4.79 -12.46 4.23
CA SER A 95 6.20 -12.90 4.16
C SER A 95 7.17 -11.72 4.03
N TYR A 96 6.79 -10.69 3.28
CA TYR A 96 7.59 -9.47 3.16
C TYR A 96 7.74 -8.73 4.50
N PHE A 97 6.64 -8.55 5.24
CA PHE A 97 6.70 -7.92 6.55
C PHE A 97 7.42 -8.76 7.59
N ASP A 98 7.28 -10.09 7.53
CA ASP A 98 8.06 -11.00 8.38
C ASP A 98 9.55 -10.92 8.08
N GLN A 99 9.92 -10.78 6.81
CA GLN A 99 11.31 -10.55 6.42
C GLN A 99 11.83 -9.22 6.97
N ILE A 100 11.06 -8.12 6.84
CA ILE A 100 11.45 -6.82 7.42
C ILE A 100 11.60 -6.93 8.93
N ARG A 101 10.68 -7.60 9.62
CA ARG A 101 10.77 -7.83 11.07
C ARG A 101 12.08 -8.51 11.44
N ASN A 102 12.38 -9.62 10.79
CA ASN A 102 13.61 -10.38 11.08
C ASN A 102 14.86 -9.56 10.75
N GLN A 103 14.84 -8.78 9.67
CA GLN A 103 15.92 -7.88 9.29
C GLN A 103 16.18 -6.82 10.37
N VAL A 104 15.12 -6.17 10.88
CA VAL A 104 15.22 -5.16 11.94
C VAL A 104 15.75 -5.79 13.24
N ILE A 105 15.24 -6.95 13.64
CA ILE A 105 15.70 -7.66 14.86
C ILE A 105 17.19 -7.96 14.74
N THR A 106 17.60 -8.68 13.70
CA THR A 106 19.01 -9.06 13.52
C THR A 106 19.92 -7.85 13.38
N PHE A 107 19.46 -6.77 12.72
CA PHE A 107 20.26 -5.55 12.61
C PHE A 107 20.38 -4.81 13.94
N SER A 108 19.35 -4.82 14.79
CA SER A 108 19.39 -4.21 16.12
C SER A 108 20.23 -5.00 17.13
N GLU A 109 20.36 -6.32 16.94
CA GLU A 109 21.21 -7.20 17.74
C GLU A 109 22.69 -7.16 17.30
N ASP A 110 22.98 -6.60 16.13
CA ASP A 110 24.34 -6.54 15.60
C ASP A 110 25.23 -5.64 16.46
N GLN A 111 26.39 -6.16 16.88
CA GLN A 111 27.32 -5.45 17.76
C GLN A 111 27.80 -4.13 17.17
N MET A 112 27.97 -4.04 15.84
CA MET A 112 28.35 -2.78 15.17
C MET A 112 27.25 -1.74 15.34
N ILE A 113 25.98 -2.13 15.28
CA ILE A 113 24.85 -1.22 15.45
C ILE A 113 24.69 -0.77 16.89
N ILE A 114 24.88 -1.68 17.85
CA ILE A 114 24.91 -1.34 19.28
C ILE A 114 26.06 -0.35 19.57
N ASP A 115 27.26 -0.61 19.04
CA ASP A 115 28.41 0.27 19.20
C ASP A 115 28.21 1.63 18.51
N ALA A 116 27.60 1.63 17.33
CA ALA A 116 27.23 2.84 16.60
C ALA A 116 26.22 3.67 17.38
N MET A 117 25.15 3.06 17.89
CA MET A 117 24.14 3.71 18.71
C MET A 117 24.76 4.42 19.91
N ASN A 118 25.62 3.72 20.67
CA ASN A 118 26.27 4.28 21.85
C ASN A 118 27.22 5.46 21.51
N GLN A 119 27.99 5.32 20.42
CA GLN A 119 28.94 6.32 19.97
C GLN A 119 28.25 7.56 19.39
N PHE A 120 27.23 7.37 18.54
CA PHE A 120 26.43 8.47 18.01
C PHE A 120 25.67 9.20 19.11
N ASN A 121 25.07 8.47 20.06
CA ASN A 121 24.40 9.08 21.21
C ASN A 121 25.35 10.04 21.93
N THR A 122 26.51 9.56 22.37
CA THR A 122 27.50 10.40 23.07
C THR A 122 28.00 11.56 22.20
N ALA A 123 28.36 11.30 20.94
CA ALA A 123 28.97 12.31 20.08
C ALA A 123 27.99 13.39 19.61
N SER A 124 26.71 13.04 19.43
CA SER A 124 25.67 14.01 19.04
C SER A 124 25.49 15.08 20.11
N TYR A 125 25.36 14.68 21.38
CA TYR A 125 25.23 15.62 22.51
C TYR A 125 26.49 16.43 22.82
N ASN A 126 27.66 15.97 22.41
CA ASN A 126 28.91 16.66 22.70
C ASN A 126 29.47 17.44 21.50
N VAL A 127 28.81 17.44 20.34
CA VAL A 127 29.37 18.03 19.10
C VAL A 127 29.75 19.51 19.25
N LYS A 128 28.97 20.31 20.00
CA LYS A 128 29.29 21.71 20.29
C LYS A 128 30.57 21.82 21.13
N LYS A 129 30.64 21.03 22.20
CA LYS A 129 31.72 21.06 23.19
C LYS A 129 33.03 20.48 22.63
N ASP A 130 32.96 19.34 21.95
CA ASP A 130 34.12 18.62 21.40
C ASP A 130 34.82 19.42 20.30
N ASN A 131 34.07 20.26 19.60
CA ASN A 131 34.57 21.14 18.55
C ASN A 131 34.93 22.55 19.06
N TYR A 132 34.79 22.81 20.37
CA TYR A 132 35.04 24.13 20.98
C TYR A 132 34.28 25.27 20.29
N LEU A 133 33.04 25.00 19.85
CA LEU A 133 32.25 25.96 19.08
C LEU A 133 31.72 27.08 19.98
N THR A 134 31.91 28.31 19.53
CA THR A 134 31.35 29.51 20.17
C THR A 134 29.89 29.71 19.75
N ASP A 135 29.09 30.37 20.59
CA ASP A 135 27.68 30.69 20.26
C ASP A 135 27.57 31.51 18.97
N SER A 136 28.56 32.37 18.69
CA SER A 136 28.62 33.12 17.43
C SER A 136 28.79 32.22 16.21
N GLN A 137 29.56 31.14 16.29
CA GLN A 137 29.69 30.16 15.20
C GLN A 137 28.40 29.35 15.02
N VAL A 138 27.77 28.91 16.12
CA VAL A 138 26.49 28.21 16.06
C VAL A 138 25.42 29.09 15.41
N LEU A 139 25.40 30.39 15.70
CA LEU A 139 24.50 31.33 15.05
C LEU A 139 24.74 31.42 13.52
N GLN A 140 25.99 31.34 13.05
CA GLN A 140 26.27 31.29 11.61
C GLN A 140 25.77 30.00 10.96
N TYR A 141 25.89 28.88 11.66
CA TYR A 141 25.33 27.59 11.22
C TYR A 141 23.81 27.65 11.17
N ALA A 142 23.16 28.25 12.18
CA ALA A 142 21.72 28.47 12.21
C ALA A 142 21.25 29.29 10.99
N LEU A 143 21.95 30.35 10.60
CA LEU A 143 21.62 31.12 9.40
C LEU A 143 21.68 30.26 8.12
N SER A 144 22.69 29.40 8.00
CA SER A 144 22.84 28.51 6.85
C SER A 144 21.74 27.44 6.82
N VAL A 145 21.39 26.88 7.98
CA VAL A 145 20.27 25.95 8.12
C VAL A 145 18.97 26.65 7.74
N ARG A 146 18.70 27.85 8.25
CA ARG A 146 17.51 28.63 7.88
C ARG A 146 17.42 28.87 6.37
N ASN A 147 18.51 29.26 5.73
CA ASN A 147 18.53 29.42 4.26
C ASN A 147 18.17 28.11 3.54
N TYR A 148 18.68 26.96 4.00
CA TYR A 148 18.28 25.67 3.43
C TYR A 148 16.77 25.40 3.59
N TYR A 149 16.18 25.72 4.73
CA TYR A 149 14.74 25.56 4.94
C TYR A 149 13.93 26.48 4.00
N ASP A 150 14.33 27.75 3.90
CA ASP A 150 13.62 28.76 3.12
C ASP A 150 13.76 28.55 1.60
N ASP A 151 14.94 28.14 1.13
CA ASP A 151 15.27 28.07 -0.29
C ASP A 151 15.06 26.68 -0.91
N GLU A 152 15.21 25.60 -0.13
CA GLU A 152 15.14 24.22 -0.65
C GLU A 152 13.96 23.43 -0.06
N TYR A 153 13.87 23.30 1.26
CA TYR A 153 12.91 22.38 1.90
C TYR A 153 11.45 22.87 1.82
N LEU A 154 11.15 24.07 2.33
CA LEU A 154 9.79 24.58 2.41
C LEU A 154 9.14 24.80 1.03
N PRO A 155 9.83 25.31 -0.01
CA PRO A 155 9.25 25.41 -1.35
C PRO A 155 8.84 24.04 -1.91
N GLY A 156 9.67 23.01 -1.68
CA GLY A 156 9.38 21.64 -2.08
C GLY A 156 8.16 21.07 -1.34
N LEU A 157 8.13 21.20 -0.02
CA LEU A 157 7.03 20.72 0.82
C LEU A 157 5.71 21.44 0.49
N ASN A 158 5.73 22.78 0.46
CA ASN A 158 4.55 23.63 0.23
C ASN A 158 3.95 23.50 -1.17
N SER A 159 4.69 22.90 -2.11
CA SER A 159 4.16 22.54 -3.43
C SER A 159 3.29 21.27 -3.39
N ASN A 160 3.45 20.43 -2.36
CA ASN A 160 2.82 19.11 -2.24
C ASN A 160 1.79 19.03 -1.11
N VAL A 161 1.72 20.03 -0.22
CA VAL A 161 0.74 20.10 0.87
C VAL A 161 -0.36 21.12 0.60
N LYS A 162 -1.56 20.88 1.17
CA LYS A 162 -2.71 21.78 1.04
C LYS A 162 -2.53 23.06 1.86
N ASP A 163 -2.04 22.91 3.08
CA ASP A 163 -1.84 24.00 4.02
C ASP A 163 -0.35 24.32 4.08
N LYS A 164 0.00 25.58 3.82
CA LYS A 164 1.38 26.03 3.87
C LYS A 164 1.96 25.81 5.26
N ARG A 165 3.19 25.32 5.27
CA ARG A 165 4.02 25.10 6.44
C ARG A 165 5.04 26.21 6.55
N GLU A 166 5.33 26.56 7.79
CA GLU A 166 6.27 27.61 8.16
C GLU A 166 7.47 27.00 8.88
N ILE A 167 8.62 27.67 8.82
CA ILE A 167 9.87 27.14 9.37
C ILE A 167 9.78 26.86 10.89
N GLU A 168 9.01 27.65 11.63
CA GLU A 168 8.83 27.50 13.08
C GLU A 168 8.24 26.14 13.47
N GLN A 169 7.59 25.43 12.53
CA GLN A 169 7.03 24.11 12.77
C GLN A 169 8.08 23.00 12.74
N TYR A 170 9.22 23.24 12.06
CA TYR A 170 10.27 22.24 11.85
C TYR A 170 11.63 22.63 12.43
N TRP A 171 11.74 23.84 12.98
CA TRP A 171 12.99 24.38 13.47
C TRP A 171 13.59 23.49 14.59
N PRO A 172 14.89 23.14 14.52
CA PRO A 172 15.55 22.37 15.58
C PRO A 172 15.50 23.05 16.95
N GLU A 173 15.32 22.26 18.02
CA GLU A 173 15.13 22.78 19.38
C GLU A 173 16.45 23.18 20.08
N ASP A 174 17.58 22.63 19.66
CA ASP A 174 18.88 22.76 20.32
C ASP A 174 20.05 23.04 19.36
N ASP A 175 21.17 23.49 19.94
CA ASP A 175 22.36 23.90 19.20
C ASP A 175 23.05 22.70 18.53
N GLU A 176 23.07 21.54 19.18
CA GLU A 176 23.65 20.31 18.66
C GLU A 176 22.95 19.89 17.36
N ALA A 177 21.62 19.96 17.33
CA ALA A 177 20.82 19.70 16.15
C ALA A 177 21.11 20.70 15.02
N ILE A 178 21.24 21.98 15.32
CA ILE A 178 21.65 23.01 14.35
C ILE A 178 23.03 22.69 13.75
N ILE A 179 24.01 22.33 14.58
CA ILE A 179 25.37 21.99 14.13
C ILE A 179 25.34 20.77 13.21
N LEU A 180 24.63 19.72 13.60
CA LEU A 180 24.53 18.50 12.82
C LEU A 180 23.77 18.70 11.50
N GLN A 181 22.63 19.40 11.52
CA GLN A 181 21.90 19.73 10.29
C GLN A 181 22.73 20.65 9.38
N TYR A 182 23.49 21.59 9.93
CA TYR A 182 24.42 22.39 9.13
C TYR A 182 25.41 21.51 8.38
N HIS A 183 26.13 20.63 9.08
CA HIS A 183 27.20 19.84 8.46
C HIS A 183 26.67 18.78 7.47
N TYR A 184 25.54 18.15 7.77
CA TYR A 184 25.05 17.00 7.01
C TYR A 184 23.93 17.32 6.01
N ILE A 185 23.27 18.48 6.14
CA ILE A 185 22.15 18.88 5.27
C ILE A 185 22.52 20.16 4.51
N ALA A 186 22.65 21.28 5.21
CA ALA A 186 22.76 22.61 4.58
C ALA A 186 24.12 22.82 3.88
N ASN A 187 25.23 22.40 4.50
CA ASN A 187 26.59 22.52 3.93
C ASN A 187 27.01 21.26 3.14
N ASN A 188 26.11 20.30 2.97
CA ASN A 188 26.37 19.08 2.20
C ASN A 188 26.22 19.37 0.71
N GLN A 189 27.32 19.25 -0.03
CA GLN A 189 27.40 19.59 -1.47
C GLN A 189 26.64 18.62 -2.38
N ASN A 190 26.17 17.49 -1.86
CA ASN A 190 25.30 16.60 -2.61
C ASN A 190 23.90 17.20 -2.76
N SER A 191 23.22 16.87 -3.85
CA SER A 191 21.84 17.30 -4.10
C SER A 191 20.87 16.76 -3.06
N VAL A 192 19.71 17.43 -2.93
CA VAL A 192 18.56 16.88 -2.21
C VAL A 192 18.26 15.47 -2.73
N GLY A 193 17.96 14.54 -1.81
CA GLY A 193 17.78 13.12 -2.12
C GLY A 193 19.06 12.32 -2.35
N SER A 194 20.24 12.91 -2.12
CA SER A 194 21.54 12.23 -2.23
C SER A 194 22.54 12.67 -1.15
N LYS A 195 22.02 13.25 -0.06
CA LYS A 195 22.80 13.74 1.07
C LYS A 195 23.51 12.59 1.81
N ASP A 196 22.98 11.37 1.71
CA ASP A 196 23.61 10.10 2.13
C ASP A 196 24.96 9.83 1.46
N ASN A 197 25.36 10.55 0.42
CA ASN A 197 26.68 10.37 -0.18
C ASN A 197 27.82 11.01 0.63
N LEU A 198 27.52 11.87 1.61
CA LEU A 198 28.52 12.48 2.47
C LEU A 198 29.01 11.50 3.55
N GLU A 199 30.21 10.95 3.37
CA GLU A 199 30.77 10.00 4.33
C GLU A 199 31.32 10.69 5.59
N MET A 200 31.88 11.89 5.46
CA MET A 200 32.48 12.63 6.57
C MET A 200 32.37 14.14 6.33
N ALA A 201 31.86 14.90 7.31
CA ALA A 201 31.89 16.35 7.24
C ALA A 201 33.30 16.88 7.57
N ALA A 202 33.65 18.03 6.99
CA ALA A 202 34.94 18.70 7.20
C ALA A 202 34.96 19.57 8.47
N ASP A 203 34.49 19.02 9.59
CA ASP A 203 34.33 19.72 10.89
C ASP A 203 35.30 19.20 11.97
N ALA A 204 36.09 18.18 11.65
CA ALA A 204 37.00 17.47 12.56
C ALA A 204 36.33 16.91 13.83
N SER A 205 35.00 16.76 13.84
CA SER A 205 34.26 16.32 15.02
C SER A 205 34.42 14.84 15.29
N GLN A 206 34.20 14.45 16.55
CA GLN A 206 34.10 13.03 16.89
C GLN A 206 32.91 12.39 16.16
N TYR A 207 31.80 13.11 16.06
CA TYR A 207 30.61 12.67 15.31
C TYR A 207 30.97 12.32 13.86
N SER A 208 31.71 13.17 13.14
CA SER A 208 32.14 12.91 11.76
C SER A 208 33.06 11.70 11.61
N ARG A 209 33.95 11.47 12.58
CA ARG A 209 34.79 10.26 12.60
C ARG A 209 33.98 8.97 12.84
N ILE A 210 32.96 9.04 13.69
CA ILE A 210 32.04 7.93 13.95
C ILE A 210 31.16 7.69 12.70
N HIS A 211 30.68 8.77 12.08
CA HIS A 211 29.92 8.73 10.85
C HIS A 211 30.69 8.03 9.73
N SER A 212 31.94 8.44 9.47
CA SER A 212 32.75 7.83 8.41
C SER A 212 33.05 6.35 8.64
N LYS A 213 33.07 5.91 9.91
CA LYS A 213 33.24 4.50 10.28
C LYS A 213 31.99 3.65 9.99
N TYR A 214 30.80 4.10 10.38
CA TYR A 214 29.59 3.27 10.36
C TYR A 214 28.66 3.54 9.17
N HIS A 215 28.59 4.78 8.70
CA HIS A 215 27.66 5.19 7.66
C HIS A 215 27.78 4.40 6.35
N PRO A 216 28.98 4.09 5.82
CA PRO A 216 29.08 3.31 4.58
C PRO A 216 28.41 1.94 4.68
N ILE A 217 28.50 1.28 5.84
CA ILE A 217 27.94 -0.05 6.08
C ILE A 217 26.42 0.02 6.26
N ILE A 218 25.93 0.97 7.06
CA ILE A 218 24.48 1.17 7.26
C ILE A 218 23.80 1.59 5.95
N ARG A 219 24.45 2.46 5.17
CA ARG A 219 23.99 2.89 3.83
C ARG A 219 23.95 1.74 2.84
N ASP A 220 24.95 0.85 2.85
CA ASP A 220 24.96 -0.35 1.99
C ASP A 220 23.83 -1.32 2.39
N TYR A 221 23.60 -1.51 3.69
CA TYR A 221 22.45 -2.27 4.19
C TYR A 221 21.12 -1.69 3.70
N LEU A 222 20.92 -0.38 3.85
CA LEU A 222 19.75 0.35 3.33
C LEU A 222 19.54 0.08 1.83
N LYS A 223 20.60 0.26 1.02
CA LYS A 223 20.55 0.11 -0.44
C LYS A 223 20.27 -1.33 -0.88
N ARG A 224 20.84 -2.33 -0.20
CA ARG A 224 20.64 -3.75 -0.53
C ARG A 224 19.22 -4.24 -0.24
N PHE A 225 18.62 -3.76 0.84
CA PHE A 225 17.30 -4.19 1.28
C PHE A 225 16.17 -3.24 0.86
N GLY A 226 16.52 -2.09 0.25
CA GLY A 226 15.55 -1.16 -0.33
C GLY A 226 14.77 -0.38 0.72
N TYR A 227 15.38 -0.06 1.86
CA TYR A 227 14.77 0.83 2.84
C TYR A 227 14.85 2.27 2.38
N TYR A 228 13.85 3.08 2.77
CA TYR A 228 13.85 4.51 2.48
C TYR A 228 14.89 5.25 3.33
N ASP A 229 14.82 5.05 4.66
CA ASP A 229 15.81 5.55 5.62
C ASP A 229 15.96 4.56 6.79
N ILE A 230 17.08 4.65 7.49
CA ILE A 230 17.39 3.93 8.72
C ILE A 230 17.82 4.94 9.78
N PHE A 231 17.13 4.92 10.90
CA PHE A 231 17.36 5.81 12.02
C PHE A 231 17.95 5.06 13.21
N LEU A 232 18.86 5.72 13.93
CA LEU A 232 19.22 5.35 15.29
C LEU A 232 18.71 6.45 16.21
N VAL A 233 17.90 6.07 17.19
CA VAL A 233 17.16 7.01 18.04
C VAL A 233 17.50 6.74 19.49
N ASP A 234 17.88 7.78 20.23
CA ASP A 234 18.09 7.71 21.67
C ASP A 234 16.76 7.37 22.37
N ALA A 235 16.70 6.18 22.97
CA ALA A 235 15.53 5.69 23.66
C ALA A 235 15.11 6.58 24.85
N GLN A 236 16.03 7.31 25.48
CA GLN A 236 15.71 8.15 26.64
C GLN A 236 15.05 9.46 26.21
N THR A 237 15.64 10.16 25.26
CA THR A 237 15.24 11.54 24.89
C THR A 237 14.41 11.61 23.60
N GLY A 238 14.41 10.55 22.79
CA GLY A 238 13.81 10.54 21.46
C GLY A 238 14.62 11.23 20.37
N HIS A 239 15.85 11.67 20.65
CA HIS A 239 16.67 12.31 19.62
C HIS A 239 17.10 11.32 18.55
N ILE A 240 16.95 11.73 17.29
CA ILE A 240 17.46 11.01 16.13
C ILE A 240 18.96 11.30 16.03
N VAL A 241 19.77 10.47 16.69
CA VAL A 241 21.23 10.64 16.75
C VAL A 241 21.91 10.28 15.43
N TYR A 242 21.20 9.58 14.54
CA TYR A 242 21.65 9.24 13.20
C TYR A 242 20.46 8.93 12.27
N SER A 243 20.54 9.38 11.02
CA SER A 243 19.76 8.89 9.86
C SER A 243 20.68 8.61 8.67
N VAL A 244 20.27 7.81 7.68
CA VAL A 244 21.09 7.61 6.47
C VAL A 244 20.87 8.77 5.51
N PHE A 245 19.62 9.13 5.24
CA PHE A 245 19.28 10.04 4.14
C PHE A 245 19.52 11.52 4.46
N LYS A 246 19.64 11.87 5.75
CA LYS A 246 19.88 13.23 6.26
C LYS A 246 18.80 14.22 5.80
N GLU A 247 17.56 13.92 6.15
CA GLU A 247 16.42 14.82 6.02
C GLU A 247 16.26 15.71 7.26
N VAL A 248 15.31 16.65 7.22
CA VAL A 248 15.10 17.67 8.28
C VAL A 248 14.68 17.08 9.64
N ASP A 249 14.31 15.80 9.68
CA ASP A 249 14.07 15.08 10.93
C ASP A 249 15.35 14.70 11.67
N PHE A 250 16.48 14.63 10.97
CA PHE A 250 17.77 14.31 11.55
C PHE A 250 18.13 15.29 12.68
N ALA A 251 18.62 14.73 13.79
CA ALA A 251 18.96 15.43 15.02
C ALA A 251 17.78 16.08 15.77
N THR A 252 16.54 15.88 15.35
CA THR A 252 15.36 16.31 16.12
C THR A 252 14.87 15.24 17.10
N SER A 253 13.96 15.59 18.01
CA SER A 253 13.35 14.65 18.96
C SER A 253 11.96 14.18 18.55
N LEU A 254 11.73 12.86 18.61
CA LEU A 254 10.42 12.22 18.46
C LEU A 254 9.53 12.33 19.70
N LEU A 255 10.01 12.92 20.79
CA LEU A 255 9.23 13.16 22.01
C LEU A 255 8.79 14.62 22.14
N THR A 256 9.68 15.56 21.86
CA THR A 256 9.45 16.99 22.08
C THR A 256 9.37 17.81 20.80
N GLY A 257 10.13 17.39 19.78
CA GLY A 257 10.36 18.14 18.56
C GLY A 257 9.23 18.09 17.52
N PRO A 258 9.50 18.63 16.32
CA PRO A 258 8.53 18.81 15.24
C PRO A 258 7.72 17.57 14.87
N TYR A 259 8.33 16.39 14.95
CA TYR A 259 7.77 15.14 14.45
C TYR A 259 7.12 14.27 15.52
N LYS A 260 6.93 14.78 16.75
CA LYS A 260 6.43 14.00 17.91
C LYS A 260 5.03 13.39 17.75
N ASP A 261 4.21 13.95 16.87
CA ASP A 261 2.82 13.52 16.65
C ASP A 261 2.65 12.61 15.41
N THR A 262 3.76 12.28 14.73
CA THR A 262 3.78 11.43 13.53
C THR A 262 3.62 9.94 13.85
N ASN A 263 3.31 9.12 12.84
CA ASN A 263 3.35 7.65 12.97
C ASN A 263 4.74 7.13 13.35
N PHE A 264 5.82 7.79 12.90
CA PHE A 264 7.19 7.47 13.29
C PHE A 264 7.41 7.64 14.79
N ALA A 265 7.01 8.78 15.36
CA ALA A 265 7.09 9.00 16.81
C ALA A 265 6.24 8.01 17.60
N ARG A 266 5.08 7.59 17.08
CA ARG A 266 4.26 6.54 17.72
C ARG A 266 4.94 5.18 17.71
N ALA A 267 5.55 4.78 16.58
CA ALA A 267 6.33 3.54 16.50
C ALA A 267 7.51 3.55 17.49
N PHE A 268 8.23 4.68 17.60
CA PHE A 268 9.29 4.86 18.57
C PHE A 268 8.79 4.75 20.03
N LYS A 269 7.68 5.42 20.37
CA LYS A 269 7.09 5.39 21.72
C LYS A 269 6.69 3.96 22.12
N ASP A 270 6.13 3.18 21.19
CA ASP A 270 5.80 1.77 21.41
C ASP A 270 7.05 0.91 21.62
N ALA A 271 8.08 1.06 20.78
CA ALA A 271 9.33 0.31 20.89
C ALA A 271 10.11 0.63 22.17
N ARG A 272 10.12 1.90 22.59
CA ARG A 272 10.83 2.36 23.78
C ARG A 272 10.34 1.71 25.08
N VAL A 273 9.04 1.43 25.20
CA VAL A 273 8.45 0.84 26.42
C VAL A 273 8.38 -0.69 26.37
N ALA A 274 8.89 -1.30 25.30
CA ALA A 274 8.90 -2.73 25.15
C ALA A 274 9.90 -3.39 26.10
N VAL A 275 9.49 -4.52 26.68
CA VAL A 275 10.34 -5.33 27.58
C VAL A 275 11.03 -6.46 26.82
N ASN A 276 10.48 -6.87 25.68
CA ASN A 276 11.05 -7.92 24.86
C ASN A 276 12.08 -7.31 23.88
N ASN A 277 13.30 -7.85 23.86
CA ASN A 277 14.35 -7.42 22.94
C ASN A 277 13.98 -7.68 21.47
N ASP A 278 13.13 -8.69 21.20
CA ASP A 278 12.66 -9.01 19.84
C ASP A 278 11.42 -8.18 19.44
N PHE A 279 11.02 -7.22 20.26
CA PHE A 279 9.85 -6.41 19.97
C PHE A 279 10.07 -5.57 18.71
N THR A 280 9.15 -5.72 17.77
CA THR A 280 9.10 -4.93 16.54
C THR A 280 7.70 -4.38 16.35
N LYS A 281 7.63 -3.13 15.88
CA LYS A 281 6.37 -2.47 15.58
C LYS A 281 6.35 -2.04 14.11
N LEU A 282 5.31 -2.46 13.41
CA LEU A 282 4.91 -1.89 12.14
C LEU A 282 3.68 -0.99 12.40
N VAL A 283 3.69 0.18 11.80
CA VAL A 283 2.59 1.15 11.85
C VAL A 283 2.06 1.38 10.44
N ASP A 284 0.78 1.73 10.33
CA ASP A 284 0.17 2.05 9.04
C ASP A 284 0.85 3.25 8.38
N PHE A 285 0.79 3.26 7.04
CA PHE A 285 1.26 4.37 6.23
C PHE A 285 0.46 5.64 6.57
N GLU A 286 1.19 6.70 6.89
CA GLU A 286 0.65 8.03 7.12
C GLU A 286 1.57 9.04 6.43
N PHE A 287 1.01 10.20 6.10
CA PHE A 287 1.79 11.30 5.55
C PHE A 287 2.82 11.79 6.57
N TYR A 288 4.05 11.97 6.10
CA TYR A 288 5.22 12.37 6.89
C TYR A 288 5.97 13.47 6.14
N ASP A 289 6.04 14.66 6.73
CA ASP A 289 6.55 15.89 6.08
C ASP A 289 8.07 15.90 5.76
N PRO A 290 8.95 15.16 6.45
CA PRO A 290 10.39 15.15 6.14
C PRO A 290 10.77 14.62 4.76
N SER A 291 9.88 13.84 4.14
CA SER A 291 10.05 13.20 2.83
C SER A 291 9.43 13.95 1.65
#